data_AF-A8RMY6-F1
#
_entry.id   AF-A8RMY6-F1
#
_cell.length_a   1.000
_cell.length_b   1.000
_cell.length_c   1.000
_cell.angle_alpha   90.00
_cell.angle_beta   90.00
_cell.angle_gamma   90.00
#
_symmetry.space_group_name_H-M   'P 1'
#
loop_
_entity.id
_entity.type
_entity.pdbx_description
1 polymer ?
#
loop_
_entity_poly.entity_id
_entity_poly.type
_entity_poly.pdbx_seq_one_letter_code
_entity_poly.pdbx_strand_id
1 'polypeptide(L)'
;MKIEGYITLTKKAGAAVAVQFQEAEFEKNIQTFFTLRKEAVMDMCKSFGPMFSQAQWHGLKNAGPEQMDELERLRSQTNILRPYIMVQHIQLIYGSLNNQLLLRLIWQAFLFYQAPFLSLPANLMDFEDSDGPLLYMIRFCRQKDWDGLWGSVTYCQEQITCAISRFYANRITLEPPGEQIPFCWNVYQNTSQKCY
;
A
#
# COMPACT_ATOMS: atom_id res chain seq x y z
N MET A 1 -9.47 -2.59 -19.25
CA MET A 1 -10.50 -1.69 -18.66
C MET A 1 -11.64 -1.31 -19.61
N LYS A 2 -11.45 -0.45 -20.64
CA LYS A 2 -12.56 -0.09 -21.57
C LYS A 2 -12.94 -1.22 -22.53
N ILE A 3 -11.93 -1.89 -23.10
CA ILE A 3 -12.10 -3.00 -24.06
C ILE A 3 -12.70 -4.25 -23.39
N GLU A 4 -12.54 -4.37 -22.08
CA GLU A 4 -13.05 -5.49 -21.27
C GLU A 4 -14.41 -5.17 -20.62
N GLY A 5 -15.00 -4.00 -20.90
CA GLY A 5 -16.34 -3.63 -20.40
C GLY A 5 -16.39 -3.16 -18.94
N TYR A 6 -15.28 -3.10 -18.22
CA TYR A 6 -15.25 -2.70 -16.80
C TYR A 6 -15.60 -1.23 -16.54
N ILE A 7 -15.42 -0.36 -17.53
CA ILE A 7 -15.76 1.07 -17.44
C ILE A 7 -16.59 1.50 -18.66
N THR A 8 -17.65 2.25 -18.42
CA THR A 8 -18.40 2.98 -19.45
C THR A 8 -17.95 4.44 -19.47
N LEU A 9 -17.68 4.94 -20.66
CA LEU A 9 -17.38 6.35 -20.88
C LEU A 9 -18.59 6.99 -21.56
N THR A 10 -19.31 7.84 -20.84
CA THR A 10 -20.37 8.66 -21.42
C THR A 10 -19.82 10.04 -21.74
N LYS A 11 -20.07 10.52 -22.97
CA LYS A 11 -19.65 11.87 -23.39
C LYS A 11 -20.26 12.89 -22.41
N LYS A 12 -19.38 13.61 -21.71
CA LYS A 12 -19.64 14.67 -20.70
C LYS A 12 -19.80 14.25 -19.22
N ALA A 13 -19.77 12.97 -18.84
CA ALA A 13 -19.95 12.55 -17.44
C ALA A 13 -18.77 11.79 -16.79
N GLY A 14 -17.69 11.53 -17.53
CA GLY A 14 -16.52 10.78 -17.04
C GLY A 14 -16.66 9.27 -17.19
N ALA A 15 -15.74 8.52 -16.60
CA ALA A 15 -15.77 7.05 -16.59
C ALA A 15 -16.59 6.56 -15.39
N ALA A 16 -17.59 5.72 -15.64
CA ALA A 16 -18.34 5.02 -14.61
C ALA A 16 -17.98 3.53 -14.63
N VAL A 17 -17.89 2.90 -13.46
CA VAL A 17 -17.73 1.44 -13.37
C VAL A 17 -19.04 0.80 -13.84
N ALA A 18 -18.96 -0.04 -14.87
CA ALA A 18 -20.13 -0.60 -15.54
C ALA A 18 -20.46 -2.03 -15.10
N VAL A 19 -19.60 -2.63 -14.28
CA VAL A 19 -19.69 -4.04 -13.89
C VAL A 19 -20.04 -4.15 -12.41
N GLN A 20 -21.12 -4.88 -12.12
CA GLN A 20 -21.42 -5.42 -10.80
C GLN A 20 -20.98 -6.87 -10.78
N PHE A 21 -19.88 -7.16 -10.10
CA PHE A 21 -19.45 -8.53 -9.89
C PHE A 21 -20.34 -9.20 -8.85
N GLN A 22 -20.68 -10.47 -9.09
CA GLN A 22 -21.25 -11.30 -8.03
C GLN A 22 -20.17 -11.62 -6.99
N GLU A 23 -20.57 -11.88 -5.75
CA GLU A 23 -19.64 -12.16 -4.64
C GLU A 23 -18.68 -13.32 -4.94
N ALA A 24 -19.17 -14.38 -5.59
CA ALA A 24 -18.34 -15.52 -6.01
C ALA A 24 -17.29 -15.15 -7.07
N GLU A 25 -17.63 -14.25 -8.00
CA GLU A 25 -16.70 -13.78 -9.03
C GLU A 25 -15.65 -12.83 -8.42
N PHE A 26 -16.07 -11.99 -7.47
CA PHE A 26 -15.16 -11.14 -6.72
C PHE A 26 -14.14 -11.96 -5.92
N GLU A 27 -14.59 -12.99 -5.18
CA GLU A 27 -13.68 -13.86 -4.43
C GLU A 27 -12.75 -14.64 -5.38
N LYS A 28 -13.25 -15.16 -6.51
CA LYS A 28 -12.39 -15.81 -7.51
C LYS A 28 -11.31 -14.87 -8.05
N ASN A 29 -11.64 -13.61 -8.30
CA ASN A 29 -10.67 -12.61 -8.76
C ASN A 29 -9.62 -12.29 -7.69
N ILE A 30 -10.01 -12.21 -6.42
CA ILE A 30 -9.09 -12.07 -5.29
C ILE A 30 -8.12 -13.25 -5.25
N GLN A 31 -8.64 -14.48 -5.21
CA GLN A 31 -7.82 -15.68 -5.19
C GLN A 31 -6.83 -15.70 -6.35
N THR A 32 -7.32 -15.51 -7.57
CA THR A 32 -6.49 -15.51 -8.78
C THR A 32 -5.38 -14.45 -8.73
N PHE A 33 -5.72 -13.23 -8.30
CA PHE A 33 -4.76 -12.14 -8.23
C PHE A 33 -3.64 -12.41 -7.22
N PHE A 34 -3.99 -12.83 -6.02
CA PHE A 34 -3.03 -13.00 -4.93
C PHE A 34 -2.22 -14.28 -5.06
N THR A 35 -2.83 -15.40 -5.47
CA THR A 35 -2.12 -16.67 -5.61
C THR A 35 -0.98 -16.57 -6.63
N LEU A 36 -1.19 -15.88 -7.75
CA LEU A 36 -0.14 -15.66 -8.76
C LEU A 36 1.04 -14.82 -8.27
N ARG A 37 0.93 -14.12 -7.13
CA ARG A 37 1.98 -13.23 -6.60
C ARG A 37 2.55 -13.72 -5.27
N LYS A 38 2.10 -14.88 -4.78
CA LYS A 38 2.37 -15.36 -3.42
C LYS A 38 3.86 -15.38 -3.12
N GLU A 39 4.68 -15.99 -3.98
CA GLU A 39 6.12 -16.11 -3.73
C GLU A 39 6.80 -14.74 -3.69
N ALA A 40 6.56 -13.91 -4.70
CA ALA A 40 7.12 -12.57 -4.77
C ALA A 40 6.72 -11.71 -3.56
N VAL A 41 5.46 -11.78 -3.11
CA VAL A 41 5.00 -11.01 -1.95
C VAL A 41 5.63 -11.52 -0.66
N MET A 42 5.77 -12.84 -0.48
CA MET A 42 6.42 -13.41 0.70
C MET A 42 7.91 -13.05 0.76
N ASP A 43 8.60 -13.05 -0.37
CA ASP A 43 10.00 -12.63 -0.45
C ASP A 43 10.14 -11.12 -0.19
N MET A 44 9.27 -10.29 -0.78
CA MET A 44 9.24 -8.86 -0.50
C MET A 44 8.96 -8.58 0.97
N CYS A 45 8.03 -9.27 1.62
CA CYS A 45 7.76 -9.07 3.04
C CYS A 45 8.99 -9.33 3.93
N LYS A 46 9.84 -10.31 3.55
CA LYS A 46 11.09 -10.61 4.25
C LYS A 46 12.19 -9.61 3.93
N SER A 47 12.36 -9.27 2.66
CA SER A 47 13.48 -8.45 2.18
C SER A 47 13.25 -6.95 2.35
N PHE A 48 12.01 -6.48 2.19
CA PHE A 48 11.69 -5.05 2.16
C PHE A 48 11.39 -4.50 3.54
N GLY A 49 11.06 -5.32 4.54
CA GLY A 49 10.81 -4.87 5.90
C GLY A 49 11.91 -3.96 6.44
N PRO A 50 13.18 -4.42 6.50
CA PRO A 50 14.29 -3.59 6.99
C PRO A 50 14.52 -2.33 6.15
N MET A 51 14.44 -2.44 4.81
CA MET A 51 14.65 -1.31 3.90
C MET A 51 13.57 -0.24 4.08
N PHE A 52 12.31 -0.65 4.13
CA PHE A 52 11.16 0.25 4.30
C PHE A 52 11.17 0.90 5.68
N SER A 53 11.41 0.13 6.74
CA SER A 53 11.51 0.71 8.08
C SER A 53 12.60 1.77 8.16
N GLN A 54 13.80 1.52 7.59
CA GLN A 54 14.88 2.51 7.56
C GLN A 54 14.50 3.74 6.74
N ALA A 55 14.00 3.56 5.52
CA ALA A 55 13.59 4.67 4.66
C ALA A 55 12.47 5.50 5.30
N GLN A 56 11.49 4.85 5.93
CA GLN A 56 10.37 5.51 6.58
C GLN A 56 10.83 6.29 7.81
N TRP A 57 11.69 5.70 8.65
CA TRP A 57 12.27 6.37 9.81
C TRP A 57 13.05 7.62 9.41
N HIS A 58 13.92 7.52 8.39
CA HIS A 58 14.63 8.68 7.86
C HIS A 58 13.70 9.72 7.21
N GLY A 59 12.67 9.27 6.50
CA GLY A 59 11.69 10.15 5.86
C GLY A 59 10.88 10.95 6.88
N LEU A 60 10.48 10.31 7.97
CA LEU A 60 9.78 10.92 9.10
C LEU A 60 10.67 11.93 9.83
N LYS A 61 11.97 11.64 10.00
CA LYS A 61 12.94 12.58 10.58
C LYS A 61 13.18 13.82 9.73
N ASN A 62 13.10 13.68 8.40
CA ASN A 62 13.32 14.77 7.45
C ASN A 62 12.05 15.54 7.08
N ALA A 63 10.87 15.00 7.39
CA ALA A 63 9.60 15.66 7.14
C ALA A 63 9.43 16.86 8.08
N GLY A 64 9.02 18.00 7.51
CA GLY A 64 8.79 19.23 8.24
C GLY A 64 7.43 19.27 8.97
N PRO A 65 7.17 20.35 9.73
CA PRO A 65 5.91 20.53 10.45
C PRO A 65 4.67 20.47 9.54
N GLU A 66 4.74 21.09 8.35
CA GLU A 66 3.62 21.10 7.40
C GLU A 66 3.24 19.69 6.93
N GLN A 67 4.23 18.83 6.65
CA GLN A 67 3.96 17.43 6.28
C GLN A 67 3.32 16.66 7.44
N MET A 68 3.75 16.92 8.68
CA MET A 68 3.18 16.26 9.87
C MET A 68 1.74 16.68 10.11
N ASP A 69 1.45 17.98 9.98
CA ASP A 69 0.11 18.53 10.13
C ASP A 69 -0.84 18.00 9.04
N GLU A 70 -0.36 17.88 7.81
CA GLU A 70 -1.14 17.28 6.71
C GLU A 70 -1.43 15.78 6.95
N LEU A 71 -0.46 15.01 7.45
CA LEU A 71 -0.67 13.59 7.79
C LEU A 71 -1.69 13.42 8.93
N GLU A 72 -1.63 14.28 9.95
CA GLU A 72 -2.59 14.29 11.05
C GLU A 72 -4.00 14.67 10.57
N ARG A 73 -4.09 15.67 9.69
CA ARG A 73 -5.35 16.09 9.05
C ARG A 73 -5.96 14.95 8.24
N LEU A 74 -5.18 14.26 7.40
CA LEU A 74 -5.63 13.13 6.60
C LEU A 74 -6.15 11.96 7.46
N ARG A 75 -5.54 11.73 8.63
CA ARG A 75 -5.98 10.67 9.55
C ARG A 75 -7.29 11.00 10.26
N SER A 76 -7.53 12.28 10.52
CA SER A 76 -8.76 12.78 11.16
C SER A 76 -10.00 12.71 10.25
N GLN A 77 -9.83 12.46 8.95
CA GLN A 77 -10.92 12.39 7.99
C GLN A 77 -11.52 10.98 7.90
N THR A 78 -12.80 10.84 8.27
CA THR A 78 -13.51 9.56 8.31
C THR A 78 -13.96 9.04 6.95
N ASN A 79 -14.07 9.91 5.94
CA ASN A 79 -14.61 9.57 4.61
C ASN A 79 -13.53 9.26 3.55
N ILE A 80 -12.27 9.05 3.96
CA ILE A 80 -11.17 8.80 3.03
C ILE A 80 -10.79 7.31 3.03
N LEU A 81 -10.65 6.76 1.82
CA LEU A 81 -10.20 5.38 1.63
C LEU A 81 -8.75 5.20 2.12
N ARG A 82 -8.49 4.13 2.87
CA ARG A 82 -7.15 3.86 3.42
C ARG A 82 -6.03 3.73 2.39
N PRO A 83 -6.23 3.08 1.22
CA PRO A 83 -5.21 3.09 0.18
C PRO A 83 -4.80 4.51 -0.21
N TYR A 84 -5.75 5.45 -0.25
CA TYR A 84 -5.44 6.86 -0.53
C TYR A 84 -4.63 7.51 0.59
N ILE A 85 -4.95 7.25 1.86
CA ILE A 85 -4.14 7.74 3.00
C ILE A 85 -2.70 7.20 2.88
N MET A 86 -2.52 5.95 2.48
CA MET A 86 -1.18 5.39 2.28
C MET A 86 -0.45 5.98 1.07
N VAL A 87 -1.15 6.33 -0.01
CA VAL A 87 -0.57 7.08 -1.12
C VAL A 87 -0.01 8.42 -0.63
N GLN A 88 -0.80 9.16 0.15
CA GLN A 88 -0.36 10.44 0.72
C GLN A 88 0.81 10.26 1.69
N HIS A 89 0.75 9.22 2.53
CA HIS A 89 1.87 8.85 3.42
C HIS A 89 3.14 8.62 2.62
N ILE A 90 3.07 7.85 1.53
CA ILE A 90 4.25 7.56 0.70
C ILE A 90 4.84 8.85 0.12
N GLN A 91 3.99 9.74 -0.40
CA GLN A 91 4.41 11.00 -1.00
C GLN A 91 5.03 11.94 0.03
N LEU A 92 4.39 12.13 1.18
CA LEU A 92 4.83 13.08 2.20
C LEU A 92 6.09 12.60 2.95
N ILE A 93 6.18 11.29 3.23
CA ILE A 93 7.27 10.71 4.02
C ILE A 93 8.47 10.33 3.16
N TYR A 94 8.28 9.54 2.10
CA TYR A 94 9.43 9.14 1.28
C TYR A 94 9.83 10.23 0.29
N GLY A 95 8.93 11.17 -0.05
CA GLY A 95 9.27 12.36 -0.81
C GLY A 95 10.22 13.30 -0.06
N SER A 96 10.17 13.34 1.28
CA SER A 96 11.06 14.19 2.09
C SER A 96 12.54 13.78 1.99
N LEU A 97 12.81 12.54 1.56
CA LEU A 97 14.17 12.03 1.34
C LEU A 97 14.84 12.61 0.08
N ASN A 98 14.09 13.30 -0.78
CA ASN A 98 14.57 13.84 -2.06
C ASN A 98 15.26 12.78 -2.95
N ASN A 99 14.90 11.51 -2.79
CA ASN A 99 15.43 10.39 -3.57
C ASN A 99 14.32 9.81 -4.46
N GLN A 100 14.26 10.31 -5.70
CA GLN A 100 13.23 9.90 -6.66
C GLN A 100 13.30 8.41 -7.03
N LEU A 101 14.50 7.83 -7.01
CA LEU A 101 14.68 6.41 -7.31
C LEU A 101 14.06 5.55 -6.20
N LEU A 102 14.34 5.88 -4.94
CA LEU A 102 13.77 5.21 -3.78
C LEU A 102 12.24 5.39 -3.72
N LEU A 103 11.74 6.61 -3.95
CA LEU A 103 10.31 6.88 -3.98
C LEU A 103 9.60 6.02 -5.05
N ARG A 104 10.17 5.89 -6.24
CA ARG A 104 9.62 5.04 -7.32
C ARG A 104 9.62 3.56 -6.95
N LEU A 105 10.69 3.05 -6.35
CA LEU A 105 10.76 1.67 -5.86
C LEU A 105 9.66 1.39 -4.84
N ILE A 106 9.52 2.25 -3.84
CA ILE A 106 8.50 2.14 -2.79
C ILE A 106 7.10 2.21 -3.40
N TRP A 107 6.88 3.14 -4.31
CA TRP A 107 5.61 3.28 -5.03
C TRP A 107 5.23 2.02 -5.80
N GLN A 108 6.17 1.45 -6.56
CA GLN A 108 5.92 0.23 -7.33
C GLN A 108 5.68 -0.98 -6.44
N ALA A 109 6.41 -1.09 -5.33
CA ALA A 109 6.17 -2.15 -4.34
C ALA A 109 4.81 -2.02 -3.67
N PHE A 110 4.42 -0.79 -3.30
CA PHE A 110 3.09 -0.50 -2.75
C PHE A 110 1.98 -0.91 -3.73
N LEU A 111 2.09 -0.50 -4.99
CA LEU A 111 1.11 -0.86 -6.03
C LEU A 111 1.06 -2.37 -6.31
N PHE A 112 2.19 -3.07 -6.19
CA PHE A 112 2.28 -4.50 -6.48
C PHE A 112 1.47 -5.35 -5.51
N TYR A 113 1.52 -5.05 -4.19
CA TYR A 113 0.89 -5.91 -3.19
C TYR A 113 0.16 -5.19 -2.05
N GLN A 114 0.66 -4.06 -1.55
CA GLN A 114 0.04 -3.39 -0.39
C GLN A 114 -1.28 -2.72 -0.76
N ALA A 115 -1.35 -2.01 -1.88
CA ALA A 115 -2.58 -1.35 -2.33
C ALA A 115 -3.71 -2.36 -2.59
N PRO A 116 -3.50 -3.47 -3.34
CA PRO A 116 -4.49 -4.54 -3.45
C PRO A 116 -4.90 -5.11 -2.08
N PHE A 117 -3.93 -5.40 -1.19
CA PHE A 117 -4.19 -5.97 0.12
C PHE A 117 -5.04 -5.05 1.01
N LEU A 118 -4.72 -3.77 1.06
CA LEU A 118 -5.41 -2.73 1.84
C LEU A 118 -6.75 -2.30 1.23
N SER A 119 -7.05 -2.69 0.00
CA SER A 119 -8.35 -2.41 -0.63
C SER A 119 -9.43 -3.41 -0.22
N LEU A 120 -9.08 -4.48 0.50
CA LEU A 120 -10.02 -5.49 0.98
C LEU A 120 -10.49 -5.12 2.41
N PRO A 121 -11.79 -4.83 2.63
CA PRO A 121 -12.28 -4.40 3.94
C PRO A 121 -12.01 -5.39 5.07
N ALA A 122 -12.09 -6.70 4.80
CA ALA A 122 -11.79 -7.73 5.81
C ALA A 122 -10.35 -7.66 6.33
N ASN A 123 -9.40 -7.24 5.49
CA ASN A 123 -8.00 -7.11 5.89
C ASN A 123 -7.74 -5.85 6.72
N LEU A 124 -8.72 -4.95 6.80
CA LEU A 124 -8.62 -3.67 7.48
C LEU A 124 -9.12 -3.73 8.93
N MET A 125 -9.97 -4.71 9.27
CA MET A 125 -10.53 -4.88 10.62
C MET A 125 -9.44 -5.07 11.67
N ASP A 126 -8.37 -5.81 11.34
CA ASP A 126 -7.22 -6.03 12.23
C ASP A 126 -6.44 -4.74 12.57
N PHE A 127 -6.69 -3.65 11.84
CA PHE A 127 -6.02 -2.35 12.00
C PHE A 127 -6.94 -1.25 12.56
N GLU A 128 -8.20 -1.55 12.90
CA GLU A 128 -9.23 -0.57 13.29
C GLU A 128 -9.13 -0.07 14.74
N ASP A 129 -8.64 -0.91 15.66
CA ASP A 129 -8.78 -0.68 17.11
C ASP A 129 -7.63 0.10 17.79
N SER A 130 -6.68 0.66 17.03
CA SER A 130 -5.65 1.53 17.61
C SER A 130 -5.82 2.97 17.13
N ASP A 131 -5.34 3.94 17.91
CA ASP A 131 -5.18 5.36 17.54
C ASP A 131 -4.37 5.60 16.23
N GLY A 132 -4.06 4.54 15.47
CA GLY A 132 -3.33 4.56 14.22
C GLY A 132 -1.85 4.63 14.53
N PRO A 133 -1.04 3.63 14.13
CA PRO A 133 0.42 3.70 14.24
C PRO A 133 1.01 5.03 13.73
N LEU A 134 0.35 5.66 12.75
CA LEU A 134 0.69 6.98 12.22
C LEU A 134 0.63 8.12 13.26
N LEU A 135 -0.38 8.17 14.14
CA LEU A 135 -0.47 9.24 15.15
C LEU A 135 0.64 9.11 16.19
N TYR A 136 1.00 7.89 16.58
CA TYR A 136 2.15 7.65 17.45
C TYR A 136 3.47 8.09 16.78
N MET A 137 3.67 7.75 15.51
CA MET A 137 4.84 8.21 14.74
C MET A 137 4.92 9.74 14.67
N ILE A 138 3.80 10.42 14.37
CA ILE A 138 3.74 11.90 14.33
C ILE A 138 4.10 12.49 15.71
N ARG A 139 3.56 11.92 16.79
CA ARG A 139 3.88 12.35 18.16
C ARG A 139 5.37 12.21 18.46
N PHE A 140 5.97 11.07 18.14
CA PHE A 140 7.41 10.85 18.33
C PHE A 140 8.25 11.82 17.49
N CYS A 141 7.84 12.13 16.25
CA CYS A 141 8.50 13.13 15.42
C CYS A 141 8.47 14.52 16.05
N ARG A 142 7.30 14.95 16.55
CA ARG A 142 7.12 16.25 17.23
C ARG A 142 7.97 16.35 18.51
N GLN A 143 8.08 15.26 19.25
CA GLN A 143 8.89 15.17 20.47
C GLN A 143 10.39 14.96 20.19
N LYS A 144 10.77 14.69 18.93
CA LYS A 144 12.12 14.29 18.51
C LYS A 144 12.62 13.03 19.23
N ASP A 145 11.70 12.16 19.62
CA ASP A 145 11.99 10.85 20.20
C ASP A 145 12.25 9.85 19.07
N TRP A 146 13.50 9.78 18.64
CA TRP A 146 13.89 8.96 17.48
C TRP A 146 13.90 7.46 17.77
N ASP A 147 14.11 7.07 19.02
CA ASP A 147 14.10 5.67 19.44
C ASP A 147 12.66 5.15 19.55
N GLY A 148 11.76 5.95 20.14
CA GLY A 148 10.32 5.68 20.13
C GLY A 148 9.75 5.63 18.71
N LEU A 149 10.20 6.54 17.84
CA LEU A 149 9.84 6.53 16.41
C LEU A 149 10.29 5.23 15.73
N TRP A 150 11.54 4.80 15.94
CA TRP A 150 12.07 3.57 15.35
C TRP A 150 11.25 2.36 15.77
N GLY A 151 10.97 2.21 17.07
CA GLY A 151 10.15 1.12 17.59
C GLY A 151 8.73 1.10 17.01
N SER A 152 8.12 2.27 16.81
CA SER A 152 6.81 2.37 16.18
C SER A 152 6.82 1.96 14.70
N VAL A 153 7.86 2.38 13.96
CA VAL A 153 8.04 2.07 12.54
C VAL A 153 8.27 0.57 12.33
N THR A 154 9.17 -0.06 13.09
CA THR A 154 9.43 -1.50 12.96
C THR A 154 8.22 -2.32 13.37
N TYR A 155 7.54 -1.96 14.46
CA TYR A 155 6.31 -2.62 14.89
C TYR A 155 5.24 -2.58 13.82
N CYS A 156 4.99 -1.41 13.21
CA CYS A 156 4.00 -1.28 12.14
C CYS A 156 4.33 -2.16 10.93
N GLN A 157 5.61 -2.18 10.53
CA GLN A 157 6.07 -2.99 9.41
C GLN A 157 5.93 -4.50 9.69
N GLU A 158 6.22 -4.95 10.91
CA GLU A 158 6.00 -6.33 11.36
C GLU A 158 4.53 -6.71 11.35
N GLN A 159 3.64 -5.83 11.82
CA GLN A 159 2.19 -6.07 11.80
C GLN A 159 1.67 -6.24 10.37
N ILE A 160 2.12 -5.40 9.43
CA ILE A 160 1.75 -5.53 8.01
C ILE A 160 2.22 -6.87 7.44
N THR A 161 3.48 -7.24 7.68
CA THR A 161 4.04 -8.52 7.23
C THR A 161 3.29 -9.72 7.81
N CYS A 162 2.95 -9.67 9.11
CA CYS A 162 2.15 -10.70 9.78
C CYS A 162 0.75 -10.80 9.20
N ALA A 163 0.05 -9.68 8.98
CA ALA A 163 -1.30 -9.65 8.43
C ALA A 163 -1.33 -10.22 7.01
N ILE A 164 -0.36 -9.86 6.16
CA ILE A 164 -0.23 -10.41 4.81
C ILE A 164 0.04 -11.91 4.87
N SER A 165 0.94 -12.36 5.74
CA SER A 165 1.25 -13.79 5.90
C SER A 165 0.01 -14.59 6.32
N ARG A 166 -0.77 -14.08 7.28
CA ARG A 166 -2.03 -14.69 7.73
C ARG A 166 -3.08 -14.70 6.62
N PHE A 167 -3.20 -13.62 5.86
CA PHE A 167 -4.11 -13.55 4.72
C PHE A 167 -3.78 -14.62 3.66
N TYR A 168 -2.50 -14.79 3.33
CA TYR A 168 -2.06 -15.84 2.40
C TYR A 168 -2.22 -17.26 2.95
N ALA A 169 -2.11 -17.45 4.26
CA ALA A 169 -2.28 -18.75 4.90
C ALA A 169 -3.76 -19.17 5.03
N ASN A 170 -4.63 -18.21 5.35
CA ASN A 170 -6.00 -18.51 5.79
C ASN A 170 -7.05 -18.23 4.71
N ARG A 171 -6.84 -17.21 3.86
CA ARG A 171 -7.82 -16.80 2.85
C ARG A 171 -7.44 -17.27 1.47
N ILE A 172 -6.16 -17.19 1.08
CA ILE A 172 -5.72 -17.57 -0.27
C ILE A 172 -5.43 -19.06 -0.32
N THR A 173 -6.38 -19.83 -0.87
CA THR A 173 -6.37 -21.30 -0.85
C THR A 173 -6.30 -21.94 -2.23
N LEU A 174 -6.56 -21.19 -3.30
CA LEU A 174 -6.40 -21.72 -4.65
C LEU A 174 -4.93 -21.94 -4.99
N GLU A 175 -4.65 -23.02 -5.73
CA GLU A 175 -3.38 -23.23 -6.41
C GLU A 175 -3.21 -22.20 -7.55
N PRO A 176 -1.98 -21.76 -7.83
CA PRO A 176 -1.74 -20.74 -8.84
C PRO A 176 -2.20 -21.26 -10.22
N PRO A 177 -3.07 -20.53 -10.92
CA PRO A 177 -3.56 -20.95 -12.24
C PRO A 177 -2.51 -20.84 -13.35
N GLY A 178 -1.25 -20.56 -13.01
CA GLY A 178 -0.13 -20.37 -13.93
C GLY A 178 1.17 -20.09 -13.17
N GLU A 179 2.18 -19.58 -13.87
CA GLU A 179 3.47 -19.22 -13.28
C GLU A 179 3.35 -18.05 -12.29
N GLN A 180 4.19 -18.07 -11.26
CA GLN A 180 4.29 -16.95 -10.31
C GLN A 180 4.75 -15.69 -11.04
N ILE A 181 4.10 -14.57 -10.75
CA ILE A 181 4.41 -13.25 -11.26
C ILE A 181 5.48 -12.65 -10.34
N PRO A 182 6.73 -12.49 -10.82
CA PRO A 182 7.79 -11.90 -10.02
C PRO A 182 7.56 -10.39 -9.84
N PHE A 183 8.11 -9.85 -8.75
CA PHE A 183 8.28 -8.40 -8.63
C PHE A 183 9.49 -7.96 -9.45
N CYS A 184 9.24 -7.22 -10.53
CA CYS A 184 10.28 -6.66 -11.38
C CYS A 184 10.32 -5.14 -11.23
N TRP A 185 11.45 -4.62 -10.77
CA TRP A 185 11.71 -3.20 -10.76
C TRP A 185 12.65 -2.81 -11.90
N ASN A 186 12.17 -1.99 -12.83
CA ASN A 186 12.98 -1.46 -13.91
C ASN A 186 13.20 0.05 -13.71
N VAL A 187 14.43 0.41 -13.37
CA VAL A 187 14.87 1.79 -13.09
C VAL A 187 14.66 2.72 -14.29
N TYR A 188 14.70 2.18 -15.52
CA TYR A 188 14.71 2.94 -16.76
C TYR A 188 13.39 2.92 -17.54
N GLN A 189 12.41 2.08 -17.15
CA GLN A 189 11.09 2.13 -17.75
C GLN A 189 10.29 3.25 -17.12
N ASN A 190 10.17 4.38 -17.85
CA ASN A 190 9.00 5.22 -17.69
C ASN A 190 7.78 4.33 -17.85
N THR A 191 6.85 4.36 -16.90
CA THR A 191 5.52 3.77 -17.06
C THR A 191 4.99 4.22 -18.40
N SER A 192 4.96 3.33 -19.38
CA SER A 192 4.40 3.63 -20.68
C SER A 192 2.94 3.95 -20.43
N GLN A 193 2.61 5.24 -20.37
CA GLN A 193 1.25 5.69 -20.55
C GLN A 193 0.85 5.13 -21.90
N LYS A 194 0.06 4.06 -21.89
CA LYS A 194 -0.77 3.72 -23.04
C LYS A 194 -1.69 4.93 -23.19
N CYS A 195 -1.34 5.85 -24.08
CA CYS A 195 -2.25 6.90 -24.51
C CYS A 195 -3.49 6.19 -25.06
N TYR A 196 -4.63 6.42 -24.40
CA TYR A 196 -5.95 5.90 -24.79
C TYR A 196 -6.70 6.91 -25.64
#